data_AF-A0A816GCX2-F1
#
_entry.id   AF-A0A816GCX2-F1
#
_cell.length_a   1.000
_cell.length_b   1.000
_cell.length_c   1.000
_cell.angle_alpha   90.00
_cell.angle_beta   90.00
_cell.angle_gamma   90.00
#
_symmetry.space_group_name_H-M   'P 1'
#
loop_
_entity.id
_entity.type
_entity.pdbx_description
1 polymer ?
#
loop_
_entity_poly.entity_id
_entity_poly.type
_entity_poly.pdbx_seq_one_letter_code
_entity_poly.pdbx_strand_id
1 'polypeptide(L)'
;VSPKQKAEVVELIKRSTDDITLAVGDGANDVGMIQTAHVGVGIMGREGVQAACASDYTIGQFRFLTKLLFVHGVWSYRRLCKVLLYSFYKNICLYVMELWFAFHNGFSGQILFERWTIAIYNVLFTAAPPMALGLLDRCCSAETMMRFPAMYKMSQNRSDFNIKVFWTWCLNAVYHSIILYFMSYAMLRHDVVHSNGIVFGSHLFLGNCVYTYVIFVVCLKAGLESDSWTFLTHIAIWGSIASWFLFFIIYSNIWPTIPLAPEMRGMAKYVFSSLYFWLGLLLIPITALLADFIYNW
;
A
#
# COMPACT_ATOMS: atom_id res chain seq x y z
N VAL A 1 -4.12 -23.48 40.93
CA VAL A 1 -4.70 -23.68 39.59
C VAL A 1 -3.77 -24.58 38.81
N SER A 2 -4.25 -25.70 38.26
CA SER A 2 -3.39 -26.58 37.46
C SER A 2 -3.00 -25.93 36.12
N PRO A 3 -1.85 -26.27 35.50
CA PRO A 3 -1.46 -25.75 34.18
C PRO A 3 -2.56 -25.94 33.13
N LYS A 4 -3.26 -27.08 33.18
CA LYS A 4 -4.37 -27.41 32.29
C LYS A 4 -5.57 -26.47 32.50
N GLN A 5 -5.94 -26.19 33.74
CA GLN A 5 -7.04 -25.28 34.06
C GLN A 5 -6.76 -23.85 33.56
N LYS A 6 -5.50 -23.38 33.61
CA LYS A 6 -5.14 -22.06 33.06
C LYS A 6 -5.41 -21.98 31.56
N ALA A 7 -5.05 -23.03 30.81
CA ALA A 7 -5.31 -23.10 29.38
C ALA A 7 -6.81 -23.17 29.07
N GLU A 8 -7.57 -24.00 29.80
CA GLU A 8 -9.03 -24.14 29.63
C GLU A 8 -9.77 -22.80 29.83
N VAL A 9 -9.33 -21.96 30.78
CA VAL A 9 -9.90 -20.61 30.97
C VAL A 9 -9.64 -19.71 29.77
N VAL A 10 -8.42 -19.70 29.24
CA VAL A 10 -8.09 -18.89 28.05
C VAL A 10 -8.87 -19.36 26.83
N GLU A 11 -9.00 -20.67 26.66
CA GLU A 11 -9.78 -21.26 25.58
C GLU A 11 -11.27 -20.90 25.70
N LEU A 12 -11.83 -20.95 26.91
CA LEU A 12 -13.20 -20.54 27.17
C LEU A 12 -13.42 -19.08 26.76
N ILE A 13 -12.54 -18.16 27.15
CA ILE A 13 -12.67 -16.73 26.78
C ILE A 13 -12.58 -16.56 25.26
N LYS A 14 -11.60 -17.20 24.63
CA LYS A 14 -11.37 -17.14 23.17
C LYS A 14 -12.55 -17.68 22.35
N ARG A 15 -13.29 -18.67 22.89
CA ARG A 15 -14.50 -19.20 22.25
C ARG A 15 -15.76 -18.39 22.57
N SER A 16 -15.79 -17.72 23.73
CA SER A 16 -16.97 -17.00 24.22
C SER A 16 -17.01 -15.52 23.83
N THR A 17 -15.88 -14.96 23.42
CA THR A 17 -15.73 -13.55 23.04
C THR A 17 -15.03 -13.44 21.68
N ASP A 18 -15.30 -12.37 20.93
CA ASP A 18 -14.57 -12.04 19.68
C ASP A 18 -13.29 -11.22 19.97
N ASP A 19 -12.82 -11.23 21.21
CA ASP A 19 -11.69 -10.44 21.68
C ASP A 19 -10.36 -11.16 21.48
N ILE A 20 -9.31 -10.37 21.27
CA ILE A 20 -7.95 -10.88 21.16
C ILE A 20 -7.37 -11.09 22.56
N THR A 21 -7.08 -12.34 22.89
CA THR A 21 -6.51 -12.75 24.19
C THR A 21 -4.99 -12.73 24.17
N LEU A 22 -4.39 -12.20 25.24
CA LEU A 22 -2.95 -12.21 25.48
C LEU A 22 -2.65 -12.92 26.80
N ALA A 23 -1.70 -13.85 26.79
CA ALA A 23 -1.24 -14.56 27.98
C ALA A 23 0.23 -14.24 28.27
N VAL A 24 0.56 -14.04 29.54
CA VAL A 24 1.93 -13.78 30.01
C VAL A 24 2.32 -14.82 31.04
N GLY A 25 3.52 -15.38 30.93
CA GLY A 25 4.04 -16.35 31.91
C GLY A 25 5.56 -16.44 31.91
N ASP A 26 6.12 -16.97 32.98
CA ASP A 26 7.57 -17.06 33.23
C ASP A 26 8.08 -18.50 33.39
N GLY A 27 7.19 -19.44 33.73
CA GLY A 27 7.55 -20.84 34.02
C GLY A 27 6.88 -21.88 33.11
N ALA A 28 7.34 -23.13 33.24
CA ALA A 28 6.79 -24.28 32.50
C ALA A 28 5.27 -24.49 32.74
N ASN A 29 4.77 -24.05 33.90
CA ASN A 29 3.35 -24.14 34.26
C ASN A 29 2.43 -23.23 33.43
N ASP A 30 2.99 -22.21 32.77
CA ASP A 30 2.24 -21.25 31.96
C ASP A 30 2.33 -21.54 30.46
N VAL A 31 3.16 -22.49 30.04
CA VAL A 31 3.34 -22.87 28.63
C VAL A 31 2.01 -23.20 27.96
N GLY A 32 1.16 -24.01 28.62
CA GLY A 32 -0.16 -24.36 28.08
C GLY A 32 -1.08 -23.14 27.90
N MET A 33 -1.05 -22.22 28.87
CA MET A 33 -1.81 -20.97 28.81
C MET A 33 -1.32 -20.04 27.69
N ILE A 34 0.01 -19.88 27.56
CA ILE A 34 0.68 -19.07 26.54
C ILE A 34 0.33 -19.56 25.13
N GLN A 35 0.40 -20.87 24.89
CA GLN A 35 0.11 -21.47 23.59
C GLN A 35 -1.37 -21.41 23.19
N THR A 36 -2.27 -21.30 24.17
CA THR A 36 -3.72 -21.26 23.92
C THR A 36 -4.21 -19.85 23.56
N ALA A 37 -3.52 -18.81 24.04
CA ALA A 37 -3.83 -17.41 23.74
C ALA A 37 -3.60 -17.07 22.26
N HIS A 38 -4.11 -15.93 21.81
CA HIS A 38 -3.79 -15.43 20.46
C HIS A 38 -2.36 -14.88 20.38
N VAL A 39 -1.89 -14.29 21.48
CA VAL A 39 -0.52 -13.79 21.62
C VAL A 39 0.03 -14.26 22.95
N GLY A 40 1.13 -15.01 22.89
CA GLY A 40 1.86 -15.51 24.05
C GLY A 40 3.10 -14.66 24.35
N VAL A 41 3.26 -14.19 25.59
CA VAL A 41 4.44 -13.44 26.04
C VAL A 41 5.16 -14.17 27.17
N GLY A 42 6.39 -14.58 26.93
CA GLY A 42 7.26 -15.20 27.91
C GLY A 42 8.08 -14.16 28.67
N ILE A 43 8.19 -14.29 30.00
CA ILE A 43 9.13 -13.51 30.80
C ILE A 43 10.38 -14.35 31.04
N MET A 44 11.54 -13.83 30.65
CA MET A 44 12.81 -14.51 30.88
C MET A 44 13.21 -14.38 32.36
N GLY A 45 12.84 -15.39 33.15
CA GLY A 45 13.16 -15.50 34.58
C GLY A 45 14.40 -16.35 34.85
N ARG A 46 14.75 -16.47 36.14
CA ARG A 46 15.79 -17.41 36.62
C ARG A 46 15.28 -18.83 36.77
N GLU A 47 13.96 -19.02 36.82
CA GLU A 47 13.32 -20.31 37.11
C GLU A 47 13.23 -21.24 35.89
N GLY A 48 13.46 -20.71 34.68
CA GLY A 48 13.47 -21.52 33.47
C GLY A 48 13.29 -20.70 32.18
N VAL A 49 13.65 -21.30 31.05
CA VAL A 49 13.49 -20.70 29.70
C VAL A 49 12.30 -21.30 28.95
N GLN A 50 11.55 -22.23 29.55
CA GLN A 50 10.50 -22.99 28.87
C GLN A 50 9.35 -22.08 28.41
N ALA A 51 8.90 -21.14 29.26
CA ALA A 51 7.87 -20.17 28.87
C ALA A 51 8.34 -19.23 27.76
N ALA A 52 9.59 -18.77 27.83
CA ALA A 52 10.19 -17.93 26.79
C ALA A 52 10.26 -18.67 25.44
N CYS A 53 10.75 -19.91 25.43
CA CYS A 53 10.85 -20.73 24.22
C CYS A 53 9.48 -21.10 23.61
N ALA A 54 8.42 -21.14 24.43
CA ALA A 54 7.08 -21.48 23.97
C ALA A 54 6.20 -20.25 23.66
N SER A 55 6.76 -19.03 23.75
CA SER A 55 6.04 -17.76 23.55
C SER A 55 6.35 -17.10 22.21
N ASP A 56 5.43 -16.27 21.70
CA ASP A 56 5.63 -15.49 20.47
C ASP A 56 6.63 -14.34 20.70
N TYR A 57 6.56 -13.72 21.88
CA TYR A 57 7.47 -12.65 22.30
C TYR A 57 8.07 -12.96 23.66
N THR A 58 9.37 -12.77 23.80
CA THR A 58 10.05 -12.87 25.10
C THR A 58 10.49 -11.49 25.60
N ILE A 59 10.16 -11.16 26.84
CA ILE A 59 10.58 -9.93 27.51
C ILE A 59 11.38 -10.25 28.78
N GLY A 60 12.35 -9.42 29.14
CA GLY A 60 13.16 -9.66 30.34
C GLY A 60 12.43 -9.37 31.66
N GLN A 61 11.46 -8.45 31.65
CA GLN A 61 10.72 -8.03 32.85
C GLN A 61 9.30 -7.59 32.47
N PHE A 62 8.34 -7.78 33.37
CA PHE A 62 6.93 -7.43 33.13
C PHE A 62 6.73 -5.95 32.75
N ARG A 63 7.56 -5.03 33.26
CA ARG A 63 7.48 -3.59 32.91
C ARG A 63 7.60 -3.30 31.41
N PHE A 64 8.24 -4.18 30.63
CA PHE A 64 8.40 -4.00 29.19
C PHE A 64 7.14 -4.34 28.40
N LEU A 65 6.18 -5.06 29.00
CA LEU A 65 4.90 -5.38 28.38
C LEU A 65 4.14 -4.12 27.97
N THR A 66 4.19 -3.07 28.79
CA THR A 66 3.56 -1.78 28.51
C THR A 66 4.06 -1.17 27.21
N LYS A 67 5.38 -1.17 26.99
CA LYS A 67 5.99 -0.65 25.76
C LYS A 67 5.70 -1.55 24.55
N LEU A 68 5.71 -2.87 24.76
CA LEU A 68 5.37 -3.84 23.71
C LEU A 68 3.96 -3.60 23.17
N LEU A 69 2.97 -3.41 24.05
CA LEU A 69 1.58 -3.22 23.65
C LEU A 69 1.31 -1.82 23.12
N PHE A 70 1.63 -0.79 23.90
CA PHE A 70 1.21 0.57 23.58
C PHE A 70 2.06 1.22 22.50
N VAL A 71 3.34 0.84 22.35
CA VAL A 71 4.18 1.39 21.27
C VAL A 71 4.19 0.44 20.08
N HIS A 72 4.73 -0.76 20.27
CA HIS A 72 4.95 -1.68 19.15
C HIS A 72 3.64 -2.26 18.62
N GLY A 73 2.69 -2.61 19.50
CA GLY A 73 1.38 -3.13 19.10
C GLY A 73 0.60 -2.16 18.22
N VAL A 74 0.43 -0.91 18.67
CA VAL A 74 -0.30 0.12 17.91
C VAL A 74 0.39 0.45 16.59
N TRP A 75 1.72 0.63 16.60
CA TRP A 75 2.46 0.92 15.38
C TRP A 75 2.32 -0.22 14.37
N SER A 76 2.54 -1.46 14.79
CA SER A 76 2.41 -2.62 13.90
C SER A 76 1.00 -2.78 13.35
N TYR A 77 -0.03 -2.58 14.19
CA TYR A 77 -1.42 -2.62 13.75
C TYR A 77 -1.70 -1.55 12.67
N ARG A 78 -1.40 -0.28 12.94
CA ARG A 78 -1.66 0.82 11.99
C ARG A 78 -0.89 0.66 10.69
N ARG A 79 0.39 0.27 10.76
CA ARG A 79 1.23 0.00 9.60
C ARG A 79 0.62 -1.08 8.73
N LEU A 80 0.23 -2.21 9.34
CA LEU A 80 -0.38 -3.32 8.61
C LEU A 80 -1.70 -2.89 7.93
N CYS A 81 -2.54 -2.14 8.63
CA CYS A 81 -3.80 -1.62 8.07
C CYS A 81 -3.54 -0.75 6.83
N LYS A 82 -2.63 0.22 6.93
CA LYS A 82 -2.25 1.10 5.81
C LYS A 82 -1.68 0.30 4.63
N VAL A 83 -0.79 -0.65 4.89
CA VAL A 83 -0.20 -1.51 3.84
C VAL A 83 -1.28 -2.29 3.09
N LEU A 84 -2.20 -2.92 3.82
CA LEU A 84 -3.28 -3.70 3.21
C LEU A 84 -4.21 -2.83 2.37
N LEU A 85 -4.74 -1.75 2.95
CA LEU A 85 -5.67 -0.85 2.28
C LEU A 85 -5.05 -0.20 1.04
N TYR A 86 -3.83 0.32 1.16
CA TYR A 86 -3.10 0.92 0.05
C TYR A 86 -2.78 -0.12 -1.05
N SER A 87 -2.43 -1.36 -0.69
CA SER A 87 -2.13 -2.41 -1.65
C SER A 87 -3.34 -2.81 -2.50
N PHE A 88 -4.54 -2.85 -1.90
CA PHE A 88 -5.78 -3.04 -2.67
C PHE A 88 -6.07 -1.84 -3.55
N TYR A 89 -6.03 -0.63 -2.99
CA TYR A 89 -6.33 0.60 -3.70
C TYR A 89 -5.46 0.77 -4.96
N LYS A 90 -4.14 0.59 -4.87
CA LYS A 90 -3.23 0.80 -6.02
C LYS A 90 -3.49 -0.16 -7.18
N ASN A 91 -3.96 -1.38 -6.87
CA ASN A 91 -4.24 -2.41 -7.87
C ASN A 91 -5.62 -2.18 -8.50
N ILE A 92 -6.64 -1.91 -7.68
CA ILE A 92 -7.97 -1.55 -8.16
C ILE A 92 -7.88 -0.33 -9.08
N CYS A 93 -7.13 0.70 -8.67
CA CYS A 93 -6.96 1.90 -9.48
C CYS A 93 -6.36 1.60 -10.87
N LEU A 94 -5.36 0.69 -10.97
CA LEU A 94 -4.76 0.31 -12.24
C LEU A 94 -5.73 -0.49 -13.12
N TYR A 95 -6.28 -1.59 -12.60
CA TYR A 95 -7.06 -2.53 -13.39
C TYR A 95 -8.45 -2.02 -13.77
N VAL A 96 -9.08 -1.18 -12.93
CA VAL A 96 -10.38 -0.58 -13.26
C VAL A 96 -10.26 0.40 -14.43
N MET A 97 -9.09 1.02 -14.67
CA MET A 97 -8.89 1.82 -15.89
C MET A 97 -8.94 0.98 -17.17
N GLU A 98 -8.47 -0.27 -17.14
CA GLU A 98 -8.60 -1.18 -18.27
C GLU A 98 -10.07 -1.53 -18.53
N LEU A 99 -10.87 -1.64 -17.47
CA LEU A 99 -12.33 -1.82 -17.60
C LEU A 99 -12.97 -0.59 -18.29
N TRP A 100 -12.59 0.63 -17.93
CA TRP A 100 -13.07 1.84 -18.63
C TRP A 100 -12.67 1.84 -20.11
N PHE A 101 -11.46 1.40 -20.42
CA PHE A 101 -11.02 1.23 -21.81
C PHE A 101 -11.81 0.16 -22.56
N ALA A 102 -12.17 -0.94 -21.90
CA ALA A 102 -12.98 -2.00 -22.51
C ALA A 102 -14.35 -1.51 -23.01
N PHE A 103 -14.97 -0.56 -22.30
CA PHE A 103 -16.21 0.07 -22.78
C PHE A 103 -16.02 0.87 -24.07
N HIS A 104 -14.89 1.55 -24.24
CA HIS A 104 -14.59 2.31 -25.47
C HIS A 104 -14.11 1.44 -26.63
N ASN A 105 -13.48 0.29 -26.36
CA ASN A 105 -12.98 -0.61 -27.39
C ASN A 105 -13.96 -1.73 -27.79
N GLY A 106 -15.20 -1.66 -27.29
CA GLY A 106 -16.26 -2.63 -27.59
C GLY A 106 -16.02 -4.02 -27.03
N PHE A 107 -15.30 -4.14 -25.90
CA PHE A 107 -14.91 -5.41 -25.27
C PHE A 107 -14.12 -6.35 -26.20
N SER A 108 -13.31 -5.79 -27.09
CA SER A 108 -12.48 -6.55 -28.05
C SER A 108 -11.35 -7.36 -27.41
N GLY A 109 -11.09 -7.18 -26.10
CA GLY A 109 -9.99 -7.82 -25.38
C GLY A 109 -8.64 -7.13 -25.58
N GLN A 110 -8.60 -5.98 -26.25
CA GLN A 110 -7.41 -5.15 -26.33
C GLN A 110 -7.09 -4.53 -24.97
N ILE A 111 -5.83 -4.65 -24.54
CA ILE A 111 -5.34 -4.06 -23.29
C ILE A 111 -4.88 -2.61 -23.52
N LEU A 112 -5.07 -1.77 -22.50
CA LEU A 112 -4.66 -0.36 -22.54
C LEU A 112 -3.15 -0.21 -22.30
N PHE A 113 -2.62 -0.98 -21.35
CA PHE A 113 -1.22 -0.93 -20.95
C PHE A 113 -0.43 -2.06 -21.62
N GLU A 114 0.85 -1.81 -21.87
CA GLU A 114 1.72 -2.81 -22.46
C GLU A 114 2.00 -3.94 -21.44
N ARG A 115 2.08 -5.19 -21.93
CA ARG A 115 2.09 -6.41 -21.12
C ARG A 115 3.19 -6.45 -20.06
N TRP A 116 4.40 -6.03 -20.39
CA TRP A 116 5.51 -5.99 -19.44
C TRP A 116 5.33 -4.88 -18.41
N THR A 117 4.84 -3.72 -18.83
CA THR A 117 4.54 -2.63 -17.88
C THR A 117 3.53 -3.06 -16.82
N ILE A 118 2.48 -3.79 -17.19
CA ILE A 118 1.53 -4.37 -16.23
C ILE A 118 2.25 -5.36 -15.30
N ALA A 119 3.04 -6.27 -15.85
CA ALA A 119 3.70 -7.34 -15.08
C ALA A 119 4.65 -6.80 -14.00
N ILE A 120 5.40 -5.74 -14.31
CA ILE A 120 6.40 -5.17 -13.38
C ILE A 120 5.84 -4.06 -12.48
N TYR A 121 4.59 -3.62 -12.68
CA TYR A 121 3.95 -2.53 -11.93
C TYR A 121 4.07 -2.71 -10.41
N ASN A 122 3.71 -3.90 -9.92
CA ASN A 122 3.69 -4.21 -8.50
C ASN A 122 5.08 -4.43 -7.90
N VAL A 123 6.05 -4.84 -8.71
CA VAL A 123 7.37 -5.29 -8.26
C VAL A 123 8.38 -4.15 -8.32
N LEU A 124 8.37 -3.36 -9.39
CA LEU A 124 9.41 -2.35 -9.64
C LEU A 124 8.92 -0.94 -9.32
N PHE A 125 7.72 -0.57 -9.79
CA PHE A 125 7.27 0.83 -9.70
C PHE A 125 6.52 1.13 -8.41
N THR A 126 5.77 0.17 -7.85
CA THR A 126 4.89 0.44 -6.70
C THR A 126 5.11 -0.47 -5.49
N ALA A 127 6.26 -1.18 -5.43
CA ALA A 127 6.63 -2.02 -4.29
C ALA A 127 7.17 -1.20 -3.10
N ALA A 128 7.94 -0.14 -3.38
CA ALA A 128 8.62 0.63 -2.35
C ALA A 128 7.65 1.44 -1.44
N PRO A 129 6.59 2.10 -1.93
CA PRO A 129 5.67 2.86 -1.09
C PRO A 129 4.98 2.03 0.02
N PRO A 130 4.35 0.87 -0.25
CA PRO A 130 3.74 0.07 0.81
C PRO A 130 4.80 -0.47 1.79
N MET A 131 6.01 -0.80 1.30
CA MET A 131 7.08 -1.23 2.18
C MET A 131 7.52 -0.11 3.14
N ALA A 132 7.62 1.13 2.65
CA ALA A 132 7.94 2.28 3.48
C ALA A 132 6.85 2.57 4.51
N LEU A 133 5.57 2.53 4.11
CA LEU A 133 4.43 2.66 5.03
C LEU A 133 4.43 1.55 6.10
N GLY A 134 4.73 0.31 5.69
CA GLY A 134 4.71 -0.85 6.58
C GLY A 134 5.84 -0.91 7.59
N LEU A 135 7.01 -0.38 7.25
CA LEU A 135 8.20 -0.51 8.10
C LEU A 135 8.49 0.75 8.92
N LEU A 136 8.26 1.93 8.33
CA LEU A 136 8.84 3.18 8.84
C LEU A 136 7.81 4.13 9.40
N ASP A 137 6.54 4.00 9.02
CA ASP A 137 5.50 4.95 9.39
C ASP A 137 5.28 4.97 10.91
N ARG A 138 5.19 6.16 11.49
CA ARG A 138 4.97 6.36 12.92
C ARG A 138 3.92 7.44 13.11
N CYS A 139 2.77 7.06 13.65
CA CYS A 139 1.70 8.02 13.97
C CYS A 139 2.12 9.06 15.01
N CYS A 140 2.95 8.68 15.98
CA CYS A 140 3.52 9.58 16.97
C CYS A 140 4.75 8.96 17.65
N SER A 141 5.43 9.74 18.50
CA SER A 141 6.62 9.30 19.21
C SER A 141 6.31 8.19 20.25
N ALA A 142 7.31 7.35 20.55
CA ALA A 142 7.15 6.31 21.56
C ALA A 142 6.85 6.88 22.96
N GLU A 143 7.40 8.07 23.27
CA GLU A 143 7.14 8.75 24.53
C GLU A 143 5.68 9.21 24.63
N THR A 144 5.15 9.78 23.55
CA THR A 144 3.74 10.18 23.47
C THR A 144 2.80 8.99 23.64
N MET A 145 3.09 7.87 22.99
CA MET A 145 2.28 6.64 23.14
C MET A 145 2.27 6.10 24.58
N MET A 146 3.40 6.19 25.27
CA MET A 146 3.51 5.78 26.67
C MET A 146 2.80 6.76 27.62
N ARG A 147 2.80 8.06 27.29
CA ARG A 147 2.12 9.10 28.07
C ARG A 147 0.59 9.07 27.90
N PHE A 148 0.09 8.64 26.73
CA PHE A 148 -1.34 8.58 26.42
C PHE A 148 -1.78 7.17 25.99
N PRO A 149 -1.92 6.21 26.93
CA PRO A 149 -2.33 4.83 26.63
C PRO A 149 -3.72 4.71 25.98
N ALA A 150 -4.56 5.74 26.09
CA ALA A 150 -5.89 5.77 25.48
C ALA A 150 -5.87 5.57 23.96
N MET A 151 -4.75 5.91 23.29
CA MET A 151 -4.55 5.68 21.85
C MET A 151 -4.64 4.18 21.47
N TYR A 152 -4.36 3.27 22.41
CA TYR A 152 -4.47 1.83 22.18
C TYR A 152 -5.92 1.38 21.90
N LYS A 153 -6.92 2.11 22.41
CA LYS A 153 -8.34 1.77 22.20
C LYS A 153 -8.75 1.80 20.74
N MET A 154 -8.12 2.62 19.92
CA MET A 154 -8.39 2.68 18.47
C MET A 154 -8.10 1.32 17.81
N SER A 155 -6.98 0.70 18.17
CA SER A 155 -6.60 -0.64 17.69
C SER A 155 -7.55 -1.72 18.22
N GLN A 156 -7.99 -1.62 19.48
CA GLN A 156 -8.95 -2.57 20.06
C GLN A 156 -10.33 -2.49 19.40
N ASN A 157 -10.79 -1.28 19.06
CA ASN A 157 -12.08 -1.04 18.43
C ASN A 157 -12.10 -1.34 16.92
N ARG A 158 -10.99 -1.84 16.35
CA ARG A 158 -10.84 -2.11 14.91
C ARG A 158 -11.18 -0.90 14.03
N SER A 159 -10.84 0.31 14.48
CA SER A 159 -11.23 1.55 13.79
C SER A 159 -10.52 1.73 12.45
N ASP A 160 -9.24 1.36 12.38
CA ASP A 160 -8.39 1.62 11.21
C ASP A 160 -8.56 0.56 10.11
N PHE A 161 -9.10 -0.61 10.43
CA PHE A 161 -9.41 -1.65 9.46
C PHE A 161 -10.74 -2.35 9.79
N ASN A 162 -11.74 -2.03 8.98
CA ASN A 162 -13.05 -2.66 9.00
C ASN A 162 -13.65 -2.64 7.58
N ILE A 163 -14.78 -3.34 7.41
CA ILE A 163 -15.43 -3.49 6.11
C ILE A 163 -15.83 -2.14 5.48
N LYS A 164 -16.22 -1.14 6.30
CA LYS A 164 -16.60 0.18 5.80
C LYS A 164 -15.38 0.90 5.25
N VAL A 165 -14.28 0.96 6.02
CA VAL A 165 -13.03 1.57 5.59
C VAL A 165 -12.51 0.90 4.32
N PHE A 166 -12.52 -0.43 4.25
CA PHE A 166 -12.12 -1.17 3.05
C PHE A 166 -12.90 -0.72 1.81
N TRP A 167 -14.24 -0.65 1.88
CA TRP A 167 -15.05 -0.21 0.76
C TRP A 167 -14.86 1.27 0.43
N THR A 168 -14.62 2.14 1.41
CA THR A 168 -14.25 3.55 1.17
C THR A 168 -12.97 3.64 0.33
N TRP A 169 -11.94 2.84 0.65
CA TRP A 169 -10.71 2.77 -0.13
C TRP A 169 -10.92 2.21 -1.54
N CYS A 170 -11.76 1.19 -1.69
CA CYS A 170 -12.14 0.66 -3.01
C CYS A 170 -12.89 1.69 -3.86
N LEU A 171 -13.86 2.40 -3.28
CA LEU A 171 -14.60 3.46 -3.97
C LEU A 171 -13.68 4.63 -4.35
N ASN A 172 -12.74 4.97 -3.49
CA ASN A 172 -11.72 5.98 -3.79
C ASN A 172 -10.84 5.55 -4.97
N ALA A 173 -10.40 4.28 -5.02
CA ALA A 173 -9.66 3.74 -6.16
C ALA A 173 -10.46 3.82 -7.47
N VAL A 174 -11.76 3.52 -7.42
CA VAL A 174 -12.66 3.66 -8.57
C VAL A 174 -12.78 5.13 -8.98
N TYR A 175 -12.98 6.04 -8.04
CA TYR A 175 -13.03 7.48 -8.31
C TYR A 175 -11.76 8.00 -8.99
N HIS A 176 -10.58 7.67 -8.47
CA HIS A 176 -9.32 8.04 -9.12
C HIS A 176 -9.14 7.41 -10.49
N SER A 177 -9.54 6.14 -10.66
CA SER A 177 -9.46 5.48 -11.97
C SER A 177 -10.34 6.18 -13.02
N ILE A 178 -11.50 6.71 -12.62
CA ILE A 178 -12.41 7.48 -13.48
C ILE A 178 -11.69 8.78 -13.92
N ILE A 179 -11.16 9.55 -12.97
CA ILE A 179 -10.47 10.81 -13.30
C ILE A 179 -9.26 10.54 -14.19
N LEU A 180 -8.40 9.59 -13.80
CA LEU A 180 -7.20 9.23 -14.53
C LEU A 180 -7.52 8.82 -15.97
N TYR A 181 -8.52 7.96 -16.18
CA TYR A 181 -8.87 7.50 -17.51
C TYR A 181 -9.63 8.55 -18.33
N PHE A 182 -10.77 9.05 -17.84
CA PHE A 182 -11.65 9.91 -18.63
C PHE A 182 -11.04 11.29 -18.89
N MET A 183 -10.29 11.85 -17.94
CA MET A 183 -9.62 13.14 -18.16
C MET A 183 -8.47 13.00 -19.16
N SER A 184 -7.69 11.91 -19.08
CA SER A 184 -6.66 11.62 -20.09
C SER A 184 -7.26 11.39 -21.47
N TYR A 185 -8.34 10.63 -21.55
CA TYR A 185 -9.05 10.37 -22.80
C TYR A 185 -9.64 11.65 -23.40
N ALA A 186 -10.26 12.50 -22.59
CA ALA A 186 -10.80 13.78 -23.04
C ALA A 186 -9.70 14.73 -23.54
N MET A 187 -8.57 14.78 -22.84
CA MET A 187 -7.42 15.61 -23.23
C MET A 187 -6.80 15.16 -24.57
N LEU A 188 -6.83 13.86 -24.86
CA LEU A 188 -6.23 13.25 -26.05
C LEU A 188 -7.26 12.87 -27.13
N ARG A 189 -8.49 13.39 -27.03
CA ARG A 189 -9.60 13.06 -27.95
C ARG A 189 -9.40 13.62 -29.36
N HIS A 190 -8.62 14.69 -29.50
CA HIS A 190 -8.34 15.30 -30.80
C HIS A 190 -7.02 14.74 -31.36
N ASP A 191 -7.09 14.09 -32.53
CA ASP A 191 -6.07 13.19 -33.08
C ASP A 191 -4.68 13.81 -33.32
N VAL A 192 -4.54 15.14 -33.31
CA VAL A 192 -3.27 15.83 -33.59
C VAL A 192 -2.62 16.31 -32.29
N VAL A 193 -2.01 15.37 -31.57
CA VAL A 193 -1.32 15.64 -30.28
C VAL A 193 0.05 16.30 -30.50
N HIS A 194 0.60 16.25 -31.71
CA HIS A 194 1.87 16.89 -32.06
C HIS A 194 1.71 17.87 -33.23
N SER A 195 2.47 18.96 -33.18
CA SER A 195 2.56 19.98 -34.24
C SER A 195 3.03 19.45 -35.60
N ASN A 196 3.60 18.23 -35.63
CA ASN A 196 4.06 17.56 -36.85
C ASN A 196 2.98 16.72 -37.57
N GLY A 197 1.74 16.67 -37.04
CA GLY A 197 0.63 15.97 -37.69
C GLY A 197 0.68 14.44 -37.63
N ILE A 198 1.62 13.86 -36.89
CA ILE A 198 1.83 12.40 -36.84
C ILE A 198 0.89 11.77 -35.79
N VAL A 199 0.02 10.87 -36.24
CA VAL A 199 -0.88 10.07 -35.38
C VAL A 199 -0.28 8.66 -35.19
N PHE A 200 0.65 8.50 -34.25
CA PHE A 200 1.21 7.18 -33.93
C PHE A 200 0.34 6.47 -32.89
N GLY A 201 -0.14 5.25 -33.20
CA GLY A 201 -0.71 4.29 -32.26
C GLY A 201 -1.50 4.91 -31.10
N SER A 202 -2.58 5.64 -31.40
CA SER A 202 -3.29 6.52 -30.46
C SER A 202 -3.60 5.88 -29.11
N HIS A 203 -3.92 4.58 -29.11
CA HIS A 203 -4.19 3.81 -27.89
C HIS A 203 -2.94 3.58 -27.02
N LEU A 204 -1.78 3.27 -27.62
CA LEU A 204 -0.55 3.02 -26.88
C LEU A 204 0.05 4.33 -26.35
N PHE A 205 -0.12 5.43 -27.08
CA PHE A 205 0.21 6.76 -26.58
C PHE A 205 -0.65 7.13 -25.36
N LEU A 206 -1.99 6.97 -25.47
CA LEU A 206 -2.91 7.18 -24.35
C LEU A 206 -2.55 6.28 -23.16
N GLY A 207 -2.30 4.98 -23.40
CA GLY A 207 -1.93 4.01 -22.39
C GLY A 207 -0.68 4.43 -21.61
N ASN A 208 0.38 4.86 -22.31
CA ASN A 208 1.61 5.34 -21.65
C ASN A 208 1.41 6.64 -20.85
N CYS A 209 0.56 7.55 -21.33
CA CYS A 209 0.21 8.76 -20.59
C CYS A 209 -0.54 8.39 -19.30
N VAL A 210 -1.64 7.65 -19.41
CA VAL A 210 -2.46 7.19 -18.28
C VAL A 210 -1.63 6.40 -17.28
N TYR A 211 -0.75 5.52 -17.76
CA TYR A 211 0.13 4.71 -16.92
C TYR A 211 1.13 5.57 -16.13
N THR A 212 1.67 6.63 -16.74
CA THR A 212 2.52 7.57 -16.02
C THR A 212 1.73 8.32 -14.94
N TYR A 213 0.51 8.76 -15.26
CA TYR A 213 -0.33 9.50 -14.32
C TYR A 213 -0.76 8.64 -13.13
N VAL A 214 -1.12 7.36 -13.35
CA VAL A 214 -1.46 6.48 -12.23
C VAL A 214 -0.27 6.23 -11.32
N ILE A 215 0.95 6.06 -11.85
CA ILE A 215 2.16 5.91 -11.02
C ILE A 215 2.36 7.15 -10.14
N PHE A 216 2.18 8.35 -10.69
CA PHE A 216 2.23 9.57 -9.91
C PHE A 216 1.14 9.61 -8.83
N VAL A 217 -0.11 9.36 -9.20
CA VAL A 217 -1.24 9.42 -8.26
C VAL A 217 -1.07 8.42 -7.12
N VAL A 218 -0.72 7.16 -7.40
CA VAL A 218 -0.54 6.16 -6.33
C VAL A 218 0.66 6.50 -5.44
N CYS A 219 1.79 6.93 -6.00
CA CYS A 219 2.97 7.29 -5.21
C CYS A 219 2.71 8.52 -4.33
N LEU A 220 2.05 9.55 -4.86
CA LEU A 220 1.69 10.74 -4.10
C LEU A 220 0.61 10.43 -3.06
N LYS A 221 -0.37 9.56 -3.38
CA LYS A 221 -1.35 9.07 -2.41
C LYS A 221 -0.65 8.37 -1.24
N ALA A 222 0.37 7.54 -1.49
CA ALA A 222 1.15 6.94 -0.40
C ALA A 222 1.82 8.00 0.49
N GLY A 223 2.27 9.11 -0.08
CA GLY A 223 2.81 10.24 0.66
C GLY A 223 1.76 10.95 1.53
N LEU A 224 0.56 11.17 0.99
CA LEU A 224 -0.56 11.77 1.74
C LEU A 224 -0.97 10.90 2.93
N GLU A 225 -0.92 9.58 2.77
CA GLU A 225 -1.31 8.61 3.80
C GLU A 225 -0.20 8.34 4.83
N SER A 226 1.01 8.87 4.64
CA SER A 226 2.11 8.70 5.58
C SER A 226 2.03 9.72 6.70
N ASP A 227 2.05 9.23 7.95
CA ASP A 227 2.06 10.09 9.14
C ASP A 227 3.47 10.68 9.39
N SER A 228 4.51 9.97 8.95
CA SER A 228 5.90 10.38 9.17
C SER A 228 6.74 10.37 7.90
N TRP A 229 7.16 11.55 7.47
CA TRP A 229 8.07 11.71 6.35
C TRP A 229 9.53 11.53 6.79
N THR A 230 10.10 10.37 6.46
CA THR A 230 11.52 10.05 6.67
C THR A 230 12.29 10.08 5.36
N PHE A 231 13.62 10.09 5.41
CA PHE A 231 14.44 10.03 4.20
C PHE A 231 14.11 8.80 3.32
N LEU A 232 13.84 7.66 3.94
CA LEU A 232 13.47 6.44 3.24
C LEU A 232 12.06 6.50 2.63
N THR A 233 11.10 7.20 3.23
CA THR A 233 9.77 7.39 2.60
C THR A 233 9.89 8.30 1.38
N HIS A 234 10.75 9.32 1.42
CA HIS A 234 11.07 10.14 0.24
C HIS A 234 11.70 9.30 -0.87
N ILE A 235 12.70 8.45 -0.55
CA ILE A 235 13.29 7.55 -1.54
C ILE A 235 12.22 6.60 -2.10
N ALA A 236 11.35 6.06 -1.27
CA ALA A 236 10.31 5.14 -1.72
C ALA A 236 9.32 5.80 -2.70
N ILE A 237 8.91 7.04 -2.46
CA ILE A 237 7.95 7.76 -3.31
C ILE A 237 8.64 8.27 -4.57
N TRP A 238 9.68 9.11 -4.41
CA TRP A 238 10.35 9.76 -5.53
C TRP A 238 11.20 8.79 -6.35
N GLY A 239 11.81 7.80 -5.70
CA GLY A 239 12.55 6.73 -6.36
C GLY A 239 11.64 5.83 -7.20
N SER A 240 10.41 5.56 -6.76
CA SER A 240 9.40 4.85 -7.55
C SER A 240 8.98 5.63 -8.80
N ILE A 241 8.81 6.94 -8.69
CA ILE A 241 8.50 7.80 -9.84
C ILE A 241 9.70 7.84 -10.80
N ALA A 242 10.91 8.04 -10.27
CA ALA A 242 12.12 8.09 -11.07
C ALA A 242 12.41 6.75 -11.77
N SER A 243 12.15 5.61 -11.10
CA SER A 243 12.34 4.29 -11.68
C SER A 243 11.41 4.04 -12.86
N TRP A 244 10.18 4.56 -12.84
CA TRP A 244 9.28 4.54 -13.99
C TRP A 244 9.84 5.31 -15.18
N PHE A 245 10.26 6.57 -15.00
CA PHE A 245 10.84 7.35 -16.10
C PHE A 245 12.09 6.71 -16.67
N LEU A 246 12.99 6.24 -15.81
CA LEU A 246 14.20 5.54 -16.24
C LEU A 246 13.85 4.28 -17.03
N PHE A 247 12.93 3.46 -16.52
CA PHE A 247 12.46 2.28 -17.21
C PHE A 247 11.84 2.65 -18.57
N PHE A 248 10.96 3.64 -18.62
CA PHE A 248 10.27 4.01 -19.86
C PHE A 248 11.24 4.50 -20.94
N ILE A 249 12.25 5.29 -20.57
CA ILE A 249 13.32 5.73 -21.48
C ILE A 249 14.11 4.54 -22.00
N ILE A 250 14.58 3.66 -21.11
CA ILE A 250 15.39 2.49 -21.50
C ILE A 250 14.54 1.59 -22.39
N TYR A 251 13.36 1.19 -21.92
CA TYR A 251 12.45 0.26 -22.57
C TYR A 251 12.06 0.70 -23.99
N SER A 252 11.87 2.01 -24.18
CA SER A 252 11.55 2.57 -25.50
C SER A 252 12.71 2.55 -26.52
N ASN A 253 13.96 2.41 -26.05
CA ASN A 253 15.17 2.37 -26.88
C ASN A 253 15.81 0.98 -27.00
N ILE A 254 15.24 -0.05 -26.33
CA ILE A 254 15.74 -1.43 -26.39
C ILE A 254 15.55 -2.05 -27.78
N TRP A 255 14.52 -1.68 -28.52
CA TRP A 255 14.34 -2.18 -29.89
C TRP A 255 15.17 -1.35 -30.88
N PRO A 256 15.96 -1.97 -31.80
CA PRO A 256 15.97 -3.39 -32.17
C PRO A 256 17.10 -4.23 -31.53
N THR A 257 17.85 -3.73 -30.55
CA THR A 257 19.02 -4.47 -30.00
C THR A 257 18.61 -5.71 -29.22
N ILE A 258 17.47 -5.68 -28.52
CA ILE A 258 16.82 -6.86 -27.95
C ILE A 258 15.42 -6.95 -28.59
N PRO A 259 14.99 -8.13 -29.08
CA PRO A 259 13.71 -8.30 -29.76
C PRO A 259 12.54 -8.34 -28.74
N LEU A 260 12.43 -7.29 -27.93
CA LEU A 260 11.42 -7.10 -26.90
C LEU A 260 10.62 -5.83 -27.23
N ALA A 261 9.30 -5.94 -27.16
CA ALA A 261 8.35 -4.82 -27.30
C ALA A 261 8.60 -3.88 -28.50
N PRO A 262 8.50 -4.38 -29.74
CA PRO A 262 8.65 -3.56 -30.94
C PRO A 262 7.67 -2.37 -30.98
N GLU A 263 6.49 -2.52 -30.36
CA GLU A 263 5.45 -1.50 -30.28
C GLU A 263 5.86 -0.27 -29.46
N MET A 264 6.80 -0.42 -28.52
CA MET A 264 7.27 0.65 -27.62
C MET A 264 8.43 1.48 -28.19
N ARG A 265 8.88 1.15 -29.41
CA ARG A 265 10.04 1.79 -30.05
C ARG A 265 9.83 3.30 -30.19
N GLY A 266 10.69 4.07 -29.54
CA GLY A 266 10.67 5.54 -29.60
C GLY A 266 9.50 6.22 -28.88
N MET A 267 8.56 5.47 -28.30
CA MET A 267 7.42 6.01 -27.53
C MET A 267 7.81 7.02 -26.45
N ALA A 268 8.90 6.82 -25.71
CA ALA A 268 9.33 7.79 -24.70
C ALA A 268 9.64 9.16 -25.31
N LYS A 269 10.30 9.18 -26.48
CA LYS A 269 10.58 10.43 -27.20
C LYS A 269 9.30 11.10 -27.66
N TYR A 270 8.33 10.35 -28.17
CA TYR A 270 7.04 10.88 -28.60
C TYR A 270 6.20 11.40 -27.43
N VAL A 271 6.08 10.65 -26.33
CA VAL A 271 5.33 11.06 -25.14
C VAL A 271 5.92 12.32 -24.52
N PHE A 272 7.24 12.35 -24.31
CA PHE A 272 7.90 13.51 -23.68
C PHE A 272 7.98 14.75 -24.59
N SER A 273 7.84 14.59 -25.90
CA SER A 273 7.75 15.74 -26.82
C SER A 273 6.36 16.37 -26.83
N SER A 274 5.35 15.72 -26.25
CA SER A 274 3.98 16.25 -26.18
C SER A 274 3.81 17.25 -25.03
N LEU A 275 3.38 18.47 -25.34
CA LEU A 275 2.95 19.43 -24.31
C LEU A 275 1.71 18.93 -23.55
N TYR A 276 0.78 18.25 -24.24
CA TYR A 276 -0.41 17.69 -23.61
C TYR A 276 -0.06 16.67 -22.53
N PHE A 277 1.00 15.88 -22.73
CA PHE A 277 1.46 14.93 -21.72
C PHE A 277 1.91 15.64 -20.43
N TRP A 278 2.73 16.70 -20.53
CA TRP A 278 3.22 17.42 -19.36
C TRP A 278 2.11 18.21 -18.65
N LEU A 279 1.17 18.79 -19.40
CA LEU A 279 -0.01 19.43 -18.82
C LEU A 279 -0.92 18.42 -18.11
N GLY A 280 -1.13 17.24 -18.71
CA GLY A 280 -1.85 16.14 -18.09
C GLY A 280 -1.17 15.64 -16.82
N LEU A 281 0.16 15.51 -16.84
CA LEU A 281 0.96 15.10 -15.68
C LEU A 281 0.83 16.05 -14.48
N LEU A 282 0.59 17.33 -14.74
CA LEU A 282 0.32 18.31 -13.70
C LEU A 282 -1.16 18.25 -13.25
N LEU A 283 -2.09 18.39 -14.21
CA LEU A 283 -3.51 18.61 -13.90
C LEU A 283 -4.23 17.36 -13.39
N ILE A 284 -3.95 16.19 -13.98
CA ILE A 284 -4.70 14.96 -13.68
C ILE A 284 -4.36 14.45 -12.27
N PRO A 285 -3.09 14.36 -11.84
CA PRO A 285 -2.81 13.97 -10.47
C PRO A 285 -3.32 14.96 -9.43
N ILE A 286 -3.25 16.27 -9.70
CA ILE A 286 -3.79 17.28 -8.79
C ILE A 286 -5.30 17.11 -8.63
N THR A 287 -6.04 16.97 -9.73
CA THR A 287 -7.50 16.82 -9.68
C THR A 287 -7.93 15.53 -9.01
N ALA A 288 -7.23 14.41 -9.26
CA ALA A 288 -7.51 13.15 -8.59
C ALA A 288 -7.32 13.28 -7.07
N LEU A 289 -6.16 13.78 -6.64
CA LEU A 289 -5.79 13.85 -5.21
C LEU A 289 -6.43 15.02 -4.46
N LEU A 290 -7.03 15.98 -5.15
CA LEU A 290 -7.67 17.14 -4.50
C LEU A 290 -8.79 16.70 -3.55
N ALA A 291 -9.58 15.69 -3.94
CA ALA A 291 -10.64 15.16 -3.10
C ALA A 291 -10.08 14.53 -1.82
N ASP A 292 -8.97 13.78 -1.91
CA ASP A 292 -8.30 13.22 -0.74
C ASP A 292 -7.80 14.30 0.20
N PHE A 293 -7.18 15.35 -0.35
CA PHE A 293 -6.63 16.44 0.46
C PHE A 293 -7.71 17.23 1.20
N ILE A 294 -8.87 17.44 0.57
CA ILE A 294 -9.98 18.18 1.17
C ILE A 294 -10.70 17.34 2.22
N TYR A 295 -10.97 16.07 1.93
CA TYR A 295 -11.84 15.26 2.75
C TYR A 295 -11.12 14.43 3.81
N ASN A 296 -9.77 14.33 3.79
CA ASN A 296 -8.93 13.58 4.74
C ASN A 296 -9.71 12.47 5.45
N TRP A 297 -10.11 11.47 4.66
CA TRP A 297 -10.96 10.35 5.10
C TRP A 297 -10.30 9.49 6.15
#